data_AF-A0A4W3IF99-F1
#
_entry.id   AF-A0A4W3IF99-F1
#
_cell.length_a   1.000
_cell.length_b   1.000
_cell.length_c   1.000
_cell.angle_alpha   90.00
_cell.angle_beta   90.00
_cell.angle_gamma   90.00
#
_symmetry.space_group_name_H-M   'P 1'
#
loop_
_entity.id
_entity.type
_entity.pdbx_description
1 polymer ?
#
loop_
_entity_poly.entity_id
_entity_poly.type
_entity_poly.pdbx_seq_one_letter_code
_entity_poly.pdbx_strand_id
1 'polypeptide(L)'
;IASGRLDTRGWDFSHSAPVDPARNGPSGICLSYLLSGYRPYVAPGIVHPNPILQSKLEEGSHCSVVHQDLEYLGEGLEGRSSNPVAVLFDTLLHPDADFQFDYPSVLQWKLEKHENIPHIVLGKGLPGGAWHVMKGSMLTISLGNWMELPGLKFKDWASSKRRWEQFIINC
;
A
#
# COMPACT_ATOMS: atom_id res chain seq x y z
N ILE A 1 0.84 -13.55 -4.42
CA ILE A 1 -0.58 -13.12 -4.56
C ILE A 1 -1.40 -14.40 -4.57
N ALA A 2 -2.21 -14.64 -3.53
CA ALA A 2 -2.83 -15.93 -3.27
C ALA A 2 -3.69 -16.39 -4.46
N SER A 3 -3.21 -17.41 -5.18
CA SER A 3 -3.99 -18.16 -6.17
C SER A 3 -4.51 -19.40 -5.45
N GLY A 4 -5.66 -19.24 -4.80
CA GLY A 4 -6.42 -20.34 -4.20
C GLY A 4 -7.74 -20.49 -4.97
N ARG A 5 -7.94 -21.63 -5.62
CA ARG A 5 -9.20 -21.98 -6.28
C ARG A 5 -10.26 -22.18 -5.20
N LEU A 6 -11.29 -21.33 -5.18
CA LEU A 6 -12.40 -21.41 -4.22
C LEU A 6 -13.22 -22.69 -4.50
N ASP A 7 -13.29 -23.63 -3.54
CA ASP A 7 -14.36 -24.64 -3.49
C ASP A 7 -15.57 -23.99 -2.80
N THR A 8 -16.66 -23.82 -3.54
CA THR A 8 -17.87 -23.12 -3.09
C THR A 8 -18.91 -24.03 -2.46
N ARG A 9 -18.60 -25.30 -2.19
CA ARG A 9 -19.56 -26.26 -1.65
C ARG A 9 -19.62 -26.19 -0.12
N GLY A 10 -20.48 -25.32 0.41
CA GLY A 10 -20.90 -25.42 1.82
C GLY A 10 -21.43 -24.15 2.51
N TRP A 11 -21.50 -23.00 1.83
CA TRP A 11 -21.91 -21.75 2.49
C TRP A 11 -23.36 -21.40 2.15
N ASP A 12 -24.23 -21.47 3.17
CA ASP A 12 -25.60 -20.94 3.10
C ASP A 12 -25.57 -19.41 3.21
N PHE A 13 -25.84 -18.73 2.09
CA PHE A 13 -25.95 -17.27 2.01
C PHE A 13 -27.39 -16.82 2.28
N SER A 14 -27.94 -17.16 3.45
CA SER A 14 -29.29 -16.72 3.83
C SER A 14 -29.39 -15.25 4.27
N HIS A 15 -28.26 -14.52 4.34
CA HIS A 15 -28.24 -13.09 4.64
C HIS A 15 -27.27 -12.35 3.70
N SER A 16 -27.76 -11.97 2.52
CA SER A 16 -27.01 -11.19 1.54
C SER A 16 -26.85 -9.73 2.01
N ALA A 17 -25.82 -9.45 2.82
CA ALA A 17 -25.37 -8.08 3.03
C ALA A 17 -24.81 -7.52 1.69
N PRO A 18 -25.11 -6.26 1.32
CA PRO A 18 -24.61 -5.68 0.08
C PRO A 18 -23.08 -5.63 0.10
N VAL A 19 -22.43 -6.40 -0.77
CA VAL A 19 -20.98 -6.34 -0.99
C VAL A 19 -20.67 -5.11 -1.83
N ASP A 20 -20.12 -4.08 -1.19
CA ASP A 20 -19.64 -2.86 -1.82
C ASP A 20 -18.51 -3.19 -2.83
N PRO A 21 -18.60 -2.75 -4.11
CA PRO A 21 -17.51 -2.86 -5.09
C PRO A 21 -16.16 -2.29 -4.61
N ALA A 22 -16.12 -1.40 -3.62
CA ALA A 22 -14.89 -0.79 -3.11
C ALA A 22 -13.99 -1.72 -2.27
N ARG A 23 -14.50 -2.87 -1.79
CA ARG A 23 -13.76 -3.69 -0.82
C ARG A 23 -12.52 -4.42 -1.37
N ASN A 24 -12.39 -4.58 -2.69
CA ASN A 24 -11.14 -5.08 -3.33
C ASN A 24 -10.34 -3.96 -4.04
N GLY A 25 -10.64 -2.69 -3.72
CA GLY A 25 -9.89 -1.53 -4.17
C GLY A 25 -8.53 -1.37 -3.47
N PRO A 26 -7.83 -0.25 -3.71
CA PRO A 26 -6.48 0.00 -3.19
C PRO A 26 -6.40 -0.09 -1.66
N SER A 27 -7.36 0.52 -0.98
CA SER A 27 -7.48 0.48 0.48
C SER A 27 -7.74 -0.93 0.99
N GLY A 28 -8.59 -1.70 0.31
CA GLY A 28 -8.87 -3.09 0.66
C GLY A 28 -7.67 -4.01 0.53
N ILE A 29 -6.86 -3.82 -0.52
CA ILE A 29 -5.62 -4.59 -0.71
C ILE A 29 -4.56 -4.15 0.30
N CYS A 30 -4.42 -2.86 0.57
CA CYS A 30 -3.49 -2.35 1.59
C CYS A 30 -3.83 -2.91 2.99
N LEU A 31 -5.11 -2.87 3.36
CA LEU A 31 -5.60 -3.47 4.60
C LEU A 31 -5.34 -4.98 4.64
N SER A 32 -5.58 -5.69 3.53
CA SER A 32 -5.29 -7.12 3.44
C SER A 32 -3.80 -7.43 3.64
N TYR A 33 -2.91 -6.58 3.13
CA TYR A 33 -1.48 -6.73 3.33
C TYR A 33 -1.10 -6.57 4.82
N LEU A 34 -1.65 -5.56 5.49
CA LEU A 34 -1.51 -5.38 6.94
C LEU A 34 -2.06 -6.61 7.70
N LEU A 35 -3.29 -7.02 7.44
CA LEU A 35 -3.91 -8.17 8.12
C LEU A 35 -3.17 -9.49 7.82
N SER A 36 -2.44 -9.59 6.72
CA SER A 36 -1.60 -10.76 6.42
C SER A 36 -0.35 -10.85 7.32
N GLY A 37 -0.13 -9.86 8.19
CA GLY A 37 0.99 -9.79 9.12
C GLY A 37 2.13 -8.90 8.64
N TYR A 38 1.99 -8.18 7.53
CA TYR A 38 3.01 -7.21 7.13
C TYR A 38 2.88 -5.93 7.94
N ARG A 39 3.99 -5.39 8.40
CA ARG A 39 4.06 -4.18 9.22
C ARG A 39 5.13 -3.23 8.66
N PRO A 40 4.85 -1.92 8.57
CA PRO A 40 5.81 -0.93 8.11
C PRO A 40 6.79 -0.55 9.22
N TYR A 41 8.08 -0.57 8.91
CA TYR A 41 9.16 -0.10 9.77
C TYR A 41 9.95 0.97 9.04
N VAL A 42 10.62 1.84 9.78
CA VAL A 42 11.63 2.74 9.21
C VAL A 42 12.74 1.88 8.59
N ALA A 43 13.06 2.15 7.33
CA ALA A 43 14.08 1.43 6.59
C ALA A 43 15.48 1.79 7.13
N PRO A 44 16.34 0.81 7.44
CA PRO A 44 17.65 1.10 7.99
C PRO A 44 18.52 1.83 6.97
N GLY A 45 19.16 2.93 7.39
CA GLY A 45 20.05 3.73 6.56
C GLY A 45 19.36 4.66 5.56
N ILE A 46 18.02 4.76 5.59
CA ILE A 46 17.27 5.77 4.84
C ILE A 46 16.92 6.92 5.79
N VAL A 47 17.21 8.15 5.37
CA VAL A 47 16.95 9.37 6.12
C VAL A 47 15.88 10.16 5.39
N HIS A 48 14.84 10.58 6.11
CA HIS A 48 13.79 11.41 5.56
C HIS A 48 14.29 12.87 5.35
N PRO A 49 13.96 13.55 4.23
CA PRO A 49 14.44 14.90 3.94
C PRO A 49 13.94 15.97 4.94
N ASN A 50 12.76 15.79 5.52
CA ASN A 50 12.29 16.61 6.64
C ASN A 50 12.99 16.20 7.95
N PRO A 51 13.86 17.05 8.54
CA PRO A 51 14.64 16.72 9.73
C PRO A 51 13.80 16.61 11.01
N ILE A 52 12.66 17.30 11.07
CA ILE A 52 11.73 17.21 12.21
C ILE A 52 11.08 15.83 12.21
N LEU A 53 10.51 15.44 11.06
CA LEU A 53 9.92 14.11 10.91
C LEU A 53 10.96 13.00 11.14
N GLN A 54 12.18 13.18 10.62
CA GLN A 54 13.27 12.23 10.86
C GLN A 54 13.56 12.04 12.36
N SER A 55 13.65 13.13 13.13
CA SER A 55 13.89 13.02 14.59
C SER A 55 12.75 12.26 15.28
N LYS A 56 11.49 12.56 14.94
CA LYS A 56 10.33 11.85 15.48
C LYS A 56 10.35 10.35 15.16
N LEU A 57 10.75 9.98 13.94
CA LEU A 57 10.87 8.58 13.52
C LEU A 57 12.00 7.83 14.26
N GLU A 58 13.08 8.51 14.61
CA GLU A 58 14.21 7.92 15.34
C GLU A 58 13.82 7.53 16.77
N GLU A 59 13.00 8.34 17.44
CA GLU A 59 12.46 8.07 18.78
C GLU A 59 11.69 6.73 18.84
N GLY A 60 10.92 6.44 17.79
CA GLY A 60 10.08 5.23 17.66
C GLY A 60 10.70 4.08 16.86
N SER A 61 11.97 4.16 16.47
CA SER A 61 12.59 3.24 15.49
C SER A 61 12.60 1.75 15.87
N HIS A 62 12.34 1.42 17.14
CA HIS A 62 12.32 0.07 17.68
C HIS A 62 11.02 -0.72 17.39
N CYS A 63 9.95 -0.05 16.94
CA CYS A 63 8.66 -0.68 16.64
C CYS A 63 8.09 -0.25 15.28
N SER A 64 7.03 -0.93 14.84
CA SER A 64 6.37 -0.60 13.58
C SER A 64 5.72 0.78 13.64
N VAL A 65 5.75 1.52 12.53
CA VAL A 65 5.15 2.86 12.40
C VAL A 65 3.67 2.86 12.77
N VAL A 66 2.92 1.80 12.43
CA VAL A 66 1.49 1.71 12.79
C VAL A 66 1.22 1.51 14.29
N HIS A 67 2.25 1.19 15.07
CA HIS A 67 2.18 1.04 16.52
C HIS A 67 2.74 2.26 17.27
N GLN A 68 3.22 3.27 16.56
CA GLN A 68 3.67 4.54 17.12
C GLN A 68 2.49 5.53 17.20
N ASP A 69 2.73 6.69 17.81
CA ASP A 69 1.76 7.78 17.81
C ASP A 69 1.71 8.46 16.43
N LEU A 70 0.73 8.07 15.62
CA LEU A 70 0.56 8.58 14.25
C LEU A 70 0.16 10.06 14.21
N GLU A 71 -0.50 10.57 15.25
CA GLU A 71 -0.88 11.98 15.34
C GLU A 71 0.35 12.83 15.61
N TYR A 72 1.19 12.39 16.56
CA TYR A 72 2.49 13.00 16.82
C TYR A 72 3.42 12.97 15.59
N LEU A 73 3.51 11.82 14.91
CA LEU A 73 4.31 11.70 13.68
C LEU A 73 3.79 12.59 12.55
N GLY A 74 2.47 12.72 12.42
CA GLY A 74 1.81 13.51 11.38
C GLY A 74 1.75 15.02 11.64
N GLU A 75 2.03 15.46 12.87
CA GLU A 75 1.95 16.86 13.25
C GLU A 75 2.91 17.74 12.43
N GLY A 76 2.34 18.79 11.80
CA GLY A 76 3.07 19.74 10.99
C GLY A 76 3.33 19.28 9.55
N LEU A 77 2.82 18.13 9.14
CA LEU A 77 2.87 17.69 7.74
C LEU A 77 1.74 18.33 6.95
N GLU A 78 2.07 18.84 5.77
CA GLU A 78 1.13 19.40 4.80
C GLU A 78 0.97 18.43 3.62
N GLY A 79 -0.24 18.30 3.10
CA GLY A 79 -0.51 17.41 1.98
C GLY A 79 -1.90 17.63 1.39
N ARG A 80 -2.25 16.75 0.43
CA ARG A 80 -3.48 16.87 -0.36
C ARG A 80 -4.73 16.32 0.34
N SER A 81 -4.57 15.74 1.52
CA SER A 81 -5.62 15.07 2.30
C SER A 81 -5.84 15.80 3.62
N SER A 82 -7.08 15.85 4.10
CA SER A 82 -7.40 16.32 5.45
C SER A 82 -7.16 15.26 6.53
N ASN A 83 -6.83 14.02 6.14
CA ASN A 83 -6.48 12.95 7.07
C ASN A 83 -4.96 12.97 7.34
N PRO A 84 -4.50 13.31 8.57
CA PRO A 84 -3.08 13.41 8.89
C PRO A 84 -2.33 12.08 8.75
N VAL A 85 -3.01 10.94 8.99
CA VAL A 85 -2.40 9.62 8.79
C VAL A 85 -2.16 9.36 7.30
N ALA A 86 -3.08 9.78 6.43
CA ALA A 86 -2.89 9.65 4.99
C ALA A 86 -1.70 10.49 4.52
N VAL A 87 -1.62 11.75 4.97
CA VAL A 87 -0.50 12.65 4.66
C VAL A 87 0.83 12.05 5.16
N LEU A 88 0.87 11.54 6.40
CA LEU A 88 2.06 10.88 6.95
C LEU A 88 2.52 9.72 6.08
N PHE A 89 1.63 8.79 5.72
CA PHE A 89 2.00 7.64 4.89
C PHE A 89 2.43 8.04 3.49
N ASP A 90 1.81 9.07 2.90
CA ASP A 90 2.21 9.62 1.60
C ASP A 90 3.64 10.19 1.67
N THR A 91 3.92 10.99 2.71
CA THR A 91 5.26 11.57 2.96
C THR A 91 6.32 10.50 3.21
N LEU A 92 5.98 9.41 3.91
CA LEU A 92 6.92 8.32 4.20
C LEU A 92 7.19 7.40 3.00
N LEU A 93 6.17 7.13 2.18
CA LEU A 93 6.29 6.27 0.99
C LEU A 93 6.96 7.00 -0.18
N HIS A 94 6.64 8.28 -0.36
CA HIS A 94 7.14 9.11 -1.45
C HIS A 94 7.54 10.51 -0.94
N PRO A 95 8.69 10.62 -0.24
CA PRO A 95 9.16 11.91 0.27
C PRO A 95 9.29 12.94 -0.85
N ASP A 96 8.78 14.16 -0.61
CA ASP A 96 8.83 15.31 -1.53
C ASP A 96 8.37 15.03 -2.97
N ALA A 97 7.48 14.06 -3.18
CA ALA A 97 6.98 13.73 -4.51
C ALA A 97 6.20 14.88 -5.17
N ASP A 98 5.66 15.83 -4.39
CA ASP A 98 5.07 17.09 -4.89
C ASP A 98 6.09 17.99 -5.58
N PHE A 99 7.36 17.93 -5.16
CA PHE A 99 8.48 18.67 -5.74
C PHE A 99 9.20 17.89 -6.86
N GLN A 100 8.59 16.79 -7.33
CA GLN A 100 9.11 15.94 -8.41
C GLN A 100 10.44 15.24 -8.08
N PHE A 101 10.81 15.13 -6.81
CA PHE A 101 11.91 14.28 -6.39
C PHE A 101 11.50 12.79 -6.39
N ASP A 102 12.43 11.89 -6.70
CA ASP A 102 12.24 10.43 -6.69
C ASP A 102 13.06 9.82 -5.55
N TYR A 103 12.75 10.22 -4.30
CA TYR A 103 13.38 9.66 -3.11
C TYR A 103 12.90 8.22 -2.86
N PRO A 104 13.75 7.34 -2.32
CA PRO A 104 13.30 6.02 -1.90
C PRO A 104 12.30 6.14 -0.74
N SER A 105 11.37 5.17 -0.67
CA SER A 105 10.49 5.02 0.48
C SER A 105 11.30 4.88 1.77
N VAL A 106 10.88 5.59 2.81
CA VAL A 106 11.42 5.49 4.16
C VAL A 106 10.87 4.26 4.89
N LEU A 107 9.88 3.58 4.31
CA LEU A 107 9.26 2.39 4.87
C LEU A 107 9.80 1.09 4.27
N GLN A 108 10.18 0.17 5.14
CA GLN A 108 10.39 -1.23 4.83
C GLN A 108 9.25 -2.07 5.45
N TRP A 109 8.65 -2.94 4.65
CA TRP A 109 7.60 -3.85 5.11
C TRP A 109 8.22 -5.17 5.58
N LYS A 110 7.91 -5.55 6.82
CA LYS A 110 8.39 -6.80 7.45
C LYS A 110 7.21 -7.70 7.76
N LEU A 111 7.37 -9.01 7.52
CA LEU A 111 6.35 -10.00 7.85
C LEU A 111 6.48 -10.46 9.29
N GLU A 112 5.46 -10.19 10.09
CA GLU A 112 5.29 -10.64 11.46
C GLU A 112 4.20 -11.70 11.52
N LYS A 113 4.61 -12.97 11.62
CA LYS A 113 3.68 -14.10 11.56
C LYS A 113 2.64 -14.11 12.68
N HIS A 114 2.97 -13.54 13.84
CA HIS A 114 2.07 -13.46 14.99
C HIS A 114 0.98 -12.39 14.82
N GLU A 115 1.21 -11.43 13.92
CA GLU A 115 0.27 -10.37 13.55
C GLU A 115 -0.68 -10.78 12.40
N ASN A 116 -0.64 -12.06 11.97
CA ASN A 116 -1.49 -12.57 10.92
C ASN A 116 -2.92 -12.77 11.43
N ILE A 117 -3.87 -12.11 10.78
CA ILE A 117 -5.29 -12.26 11.00
C ILE A 117 -5.87 -12.91 9.73
N PRO A 118 -6.35 -14.15 9.78
CA PRO A 118 -6.99 -14.79 8.63
C PRO A 118 -8.18 -13.97 8.14
N HIS A 119 -8.17 -13.59 6.86
CA HIS A 119 -9.19 -12.72 6.27
C HIS A 119 -9.43 -13.04 4.80
N ILE A 120 -10.56 -12.60 4.28
CA ILE A 120 -10.94 -12.72 2.87
C ILE A 120 -11.34 -11.33 2.37
N VAL A 121 -10.73 -10.91 1.26
CA VAL A 121 -11.11 -9.69 0.54
C VAL A 121 -12.18 -10.06 -0.47
N LEU A 122 -13.39 -9.52 -0.30
CA LEU A 122 -14.49 -9.66 -1.25
C LEU A 122 -14.67 -8.33 -1.97
N GLY A 123 -14.85 -8.33 -3.27
CA GLY A 123 -15.20 -7.15 -4.04
C GLY A 123 -15.74 -7.54 -5.41
N LYS A 124 -16.38 -6.60 -6.09
CA LYS A 124 -16.91 -6.82 -7.44
C LYS A 124 -15.86 -6.39 -8.47
N GLY A 125 -15.61 -7.22 -9.48
CA GLY A 125 -14.65 -6.92 -10.55
C GLY A 125 -13.20 -7.28 -10.20
N LEU A 126 -12.25 -6.73 -10.96
CA LEU A 126 -10.82 -7.06 -10.84
C LEU A 126 -10.19 -6.46 -9.56
N PRO A 127 -9.24 -7.16 -8.92
CA PRO A 127 -8.47 -6.62 -7.81
C PRO A 127 -7.79 -5.30 -8.17
N GLY A 128 -7.87 -4.30 -7.30
CA GLY A 128 -7.39 -2.94 -7.54
C GLY A 128 -8.53 -1.96 -7.82
N GLY A 129 -9.74 -2.46 -8.13
CA GLY A 129 -10.97 -1.65 -8.22
C GLY A 129 -10.79 -0.38 -9.05
N ALA A 130 -10.84 0.78 -8.38
CA ALA A 130 -10.68 2.09 -8.99
C ALA A 130 -9.41 2.25 -9.84
N TRP A 131 -8.31 1.54 -9.53
CA TRP A 131 -7.08 1.57 -10.34
C TRP A 131 -7.31 1.14 -11.79
N HIS A 132 -8.32 0.30 -12.08
CA HIS A 132 -8.67 -0.08 -13.45
C HIS A 132 -9.39 1.03 -14.23
N VAL A 133 -10.06 1.94 -13.52
CA VAL A 133 -10.85 3.04 -14.11
C VAL A 133 -9.99 4.30 -14.27
N MET A 134 -8.86 4.41 -13.55
CA MET A 134 -7.97 5.57 -13.58
C MET A 134 -7.10 5.68 -14.85
N LYS A 135 -7.19 4.72 -15.80
CA LYS A 135 -6.54 4.83 -17.12
C LYS A 135 -7.41 5.63 -18.10
N GLY A 136 -6.99 6.86 -18.44
CA GLY A 136 -7.44 7.51 -19.69
C GLY A 136 -7.73 9.01 -19.64
N SER A 137 -7.95 9.63 -18.48
CA SER A 137 -8.31 11.06 -18.41
C SER A 137 -7.54 11.88 -17.37
N MET A 138 -6.70 11.24 -16.57
CA MET A 138 -5.97 11.88 -15.48
C MET A 138 -4.58 12.32 -15.92
N LEU A 139 -4.45 13.61 -16.27
CA LEU A 139 -3.17 14.29 -16.50
C LEU A 139 -2.48 14.53 -15.14
N THR A 140 -1.97 13.48 -14.51
CA THR A 140 -1.17 13.61 -13.28
C THR A 140 0.24 13.13 -13.55
N ILE A 141 1.22 13.90 -13.09
CA ILE A 141 2.63 13.79 -13.47
C ILE A 141 3.32 12.56 -12.81
N SER A 142 2.60 11.70 -12.08
CA SER A 142 3.19 10.50 -11.45
C SER A 142 2.17 9.44 -10.99
N LEU A 143 1.06 9.23 -11.72
CA LEU A 143 -0.02 8.29 -11.33
C LEU A 143 0.49 6.90 -10.91
N GLY A 144 1.54 6.39 -11.56
CA GLY A 144 2.11 5.06 -11.28
C GLY A 144 2.77 4.93 -9.91
N ASN A 145 3.46 5.97 -9.42
CA ASN A 145 4.15 5.92 -8.13
C ASN A 145 3.14 5.88 -6.96
N TRP A 146 1.97 6.49 -7.11
CA TRP A 146 0.92 6.47 -6.09
C TRP A 146 -0.02 5.25 -6.16
N MET A 147 0.15 4.40 -7.18
CA MET A 147 -0.57 3.13 -7.34
C MET A 147 0.31 1.93 -6.93
N GLU A 148 1.17 2.14 -5.94
CA GLU A 148 2.07 1.11 -5.42
C GLU A 148 1.42 0.33 -4.29
N LEU A 149 1.72 -0.97 -4.26
CA LEU A 149 1.36 -1.79 -3.12
C LEU A 149 2.44 -1.65 -2.04
N PRO A 150 2.07 -1.80 -0.77
CA PRO A 150 3.08 -1.75 0.28
C PRO A 150 4.14 -2.84 0.05
N GLY A 151 5.40 -2.42 -0.07
CA GLY A 151 6.53 -3.30 -0.37
C GLY A 151 6.69 -3.74 -1.84
N LEU A 152 5.87 -3.23 -2.77
CA LEU A 152 5.99 -3.53 -4.20
C LEU A 152 5.80 -2.26 -5.04
N LYS A 153 6.91 -1.75 -5.57
CA LYS A 153 6.89 -0.60 -6.47
C LYS A 153 6.20 -0.96 -7.79
N PHE A 154 5.47 -0.01 -8.36
CA PHE A 154 4.73 -0.19 -9.60
C PHE A 154 5.70 -0.37 -10.77
N LYS A 155 6.82 0.38 -10.75
CA LYS A 155 7.93 0.24 -11.72
C LYS A 155 8.49 -1.19 -11.72
N ASP A 156 8.69 -1.78 -10.54
CA ASP A 156 9.23 -3.14 -10.39
C ASP A 156 8.21 -4.18 -10.88
N TRP A 157 6.93 -4.02 -10.51
CA TRP A 157 5.85 -4.87 -10.99
C TRP A 157 5.68 -4.80 -12.51
N ALA A 158 5.62 -3.60 -13.09
CA ALA A 158 5.44 -3.39 -14.52
C ALA A 158 6.61 -3.98 -15.34
N SER A 159 7.84 -3.85 -14.82
CA SER A 159 9.04 -4.43 -15.43
C SER A 159 9.04 -5.95 -15.36
N SER A 160 8.59 -6.53 -14.23
CA SER A 160 8.44 -7.98 -14.09
C SER A 160 7.39 -8.54 -15.05
N LYS A 161 6.26 -7.85 -15.23
CA LYS A 161 5.17 -8.30 -16.11
C LYS A 161 5.58 -8.33 -17.58
N ARG A 162 6.29 -7.30 -18.06
CA ARG A 162 6.86 -7.27 -19.42
C ARG A 162 7.82 -8.44 -19.67
N ARG A 163 8.61 -8.82 -18.65
CA ARG A 163 9.54 -9.96 -18.72
C ARG A 163 8.80 -11.29 -18.79
N TRP A 164 7.72 -11.47 -18.02
CA TRP A 164 6.86 -12.66 -18.08
C TRP A 164 6.14 -12.80 -19.43
N GLU A 165 5.63 -11.71 -19.99
CA GLU A 165 5.00 -11.71 -21.32
C GLU A 165 6.01 -12.05 -22.42
N GLN A 166 7.25 -11.57 -22.33
CA GLN A 166 8.34 -11.95 -23.24
C GLN A 166 8.80 -13.40 -23.09
N PHE A 167 8.70 -13.98 -21.90
CA PHE A 167 9.04 -15.39 -21.67
C PHE A 167 8.00 -16.33 -22.30
N ILE A 168 6.71 -15.97 -22.24
CA ILE A 168 5.62 -16.73 -22.86
C ILE A 168 5.64 -16.63 -24.39
N ILE A 169 6.09 -15.51 -24.96
CA ILE A 169 6.21 -15.35 -26.42
C ILE A 169 7.42 -16.11 -27.00
N ASN A 170 8.44 -16.39 -26.19
CA ASN A 170 9.67 -17.08 -26.60
C ASN A 170 9.72 -18.57 -26.20
N CYS A 171 8.61 -19.14 -25.72
CA CYS A 171 8.41 -20.57 -25.48
C CYS A 171 7.35 -21.11 -26.45
#